data_AF-A0ABD0YB41-F1
#
_entry.id   AF-A0ABD0YB41-F1
#
_cell.length_a   1.000
_cell.length_b   1.000
_cell.length_c   1.000
_cell.angle_alpha   90.00
_cell.angle_beta   90.00
_cell.angle_gamma   90.00
#
_symmetry.space_group_name_H-M   'P 1'
#
loop_
_entity.id
_entity.type
_entity.pdbx_description
1 polymer ?
#
loop_
_entity_poly.entity_id
_entity_poly.type
_entity_poly.pdbx_seq_one_letter_code
_entity_poly.pdbx_strand_id
1 'polypeptide(L)'
;IERKSIRKSTAVKSAATAQRLKERCAQLGKRRNRLKRHLAADSWKPTQEELLAEAKITEQENIKSLEKYQKMELEKKKCRVVKKVFTGPIIRYYSLSMPIIEDVTVDVESKDVSNVEVVKAEDVEGSGCWDTAQSMDVSECSAPEASTVKDEVEVSTSVVEVSDIKMETDVNTCSGGIAPTEARCERTFITFSDENTFRQVFPVRKPPEVPVPKICPFTRQVAKYFDPVTECAYSNVHTFKILREAYYTQMEAKAARATAATPAASSGNGGGLEVVDEAQLAQWLAWRQRVKEARQLQTRIRIDATTLQHQLPHLKT
;
A
#
# COMPACT_ATOMS: atom_id res chain seq x y z
N ILE A 1 -14.95 -43.49 39.52
CA ILE A 1 -16.24 -42.98 38.98
C ILE A 1 -17.21 -44.15 38.88
N GLU A 2 -18.10 -44.27 39.85
CA GLU A 2 -19.08 -45.37 39.96
C GLU A 2 -20.28 -45.11 39.04
N ARG A 3 -20.69 -46.09 38.22
CA ARG A 3 -21.76 -45.90 37.22
C ARG A 3 -23.13 -45.92 37.92
N LYS A 4 -23.88 -44.82 37.79
CA LYS A 4 -25.29 -44.68 38.23
C LYS A 4 -26.15 -45.78 37.57
N SER A 5 -26.97 -46.47 38.36
CA SER A 5 -27.74 -47.64 37.90
C SER A 5 -28.75 -47.29 36.79
N ILE A 6 -28.79 -48.11 35.74
CA ILE A 6 -29.70 -47.93 34.60
C ILE A 6 -31.12 -48.32 35.01
N ARG A 7 -32.11 -47.48 34.64
CA ARG A 7 -33.54 -47.74 34.90
C ARG A 7 -33.96 -49.08 34.30
N LYS A 8 -34.73 -49.88 35.05
CA LYS A 8 -35.16 -51.24 34.64
C LYS A 8 -35.82 -51.26 33.25
N SER A 9 -36.64 -50.27 32.92
CA SER A 9 -37.27 -50.14 31.60
C SER A 9 -36.26 -49.94 30.45
N THR A 10 -35.20 -49.18 30.69
CA THR A 10 -34.11 -48.98 29.73
C THR A 10 -33.28 -50.25 29.56
N ALA A 11 -33.03 -50.99 30.64
CA ALA A 11 -32.36 -52.29 30.58
C ALA A 11 -33.16 -53.32 29.77
N VAL A 12 -34.49 -53.37 29.96
CA VAL A 12 -35.38 -54.27 29.20
C VAL A 12 -35.42 -53.90 27.71
N LYS A 13 -35.53 -52.61 27.37
CA LYS A 13 -35.48 -52.16 25.96
C LYS A 13 -34.13 -52.44 25.31
N SER A 14 -33.03 -52.19 26.02
CA SER A 14 -31.67 -52.49 25.55
C SER A 14 -31.47 -53.99 25.31
N ALA A 15 -31.95 -54.83 26.23
CA ALA A 15 -31.91 -56.28 26.08
C ALA A 15 -32.74 -56.76 24.87
N ALA A 16 -33.94 -56.21 24.66
CA ALA A 16 -34.77 -56.53 23.50
C ALA A 16 -34.11 -56.13 22.17
N THR A 17 -33.46 -54.97 22.11
CA THR A 17 -32.70 -54.54 20.92
C THR A 17 -31.49 -55.43 20.68
N ALA A 18 -30.76 -55.81 21.74
CA ALA A 18 -29.64 -56.74 21.65
C ALA A 18 -30.06 -58.13 21.15
N GLN A 19 -31.23 -58.63 21.57
CA GLN A 19 -31.78 -59.88 21.05
C GLN A 19 -32.11 -59.79 19.56
N ARG A 20 -32.74 -58.71 19.09
CA ARG A 20 -33.01 -58.49 17.66
C ARG A 20 -31.73 -58.43 16.83
N LEU A 21 -30.69 -57.77 17.34
CA LEU A 21 -29.39 -57.70 16.69
C LEU A 21 -28.71 -59.08 16.64
N LYS A 22 -28.75 -59.84 17.74
CA LYS A 22 -28.21 -61.21 17.80
C LYS A 22 -28.92 -62.14 16.82
N GLU A 23 -30.24 -62.04 16.71
CA GLU A 23 -31.03 -62.81 15.74
C GLU A 23 -30.70 -62.42 14.29
N ARG A 24 -30.60 -61.11 14.00
CA ARG A 24 -30.21 -60.60 12.67
C ARG A 24 -28.81 -61.10 12.27
N CYS A 25 -27.84 -61.02 13.18
CA CYS A 25 -26.49 -61.54 12.97
C CYS A 25 -26.49 -63.07 12.76
N ALA A 26 -27.27 -63.81 13.56
CA ALA A 26 -27.39 -65.26 13.41
C ALA A 26 -28.04 -65.67 12.07
N GLN A 27 -29.06 -64.94 11.60
CA GLN A 27 -29.69 -65.16 10.30
C GLN A 27 -28.72 -64.90 9.14
N LEU A 28 -27.96 -63.80 9.19
CA LEU A 28 -26.92 -63.51 8.20
C LEU A 28 -25.81 -64.57 8.20
N GLY A 29 -25.40 -65.05 9.38
CA GLY A 29 -24.45 -66.15 9.53
C GLY A 29 -24.95 -67.45 8.92
N LYS A 30 -26.23 -67.81 9.15
CA LYS A 30 -26.87 -68.98 8.54
C LYS A 30 -26.95 -68.87 7.01
N ARG A 31 -27.28 -67.69 6.48
CA ARG A 31 -27.32 -67.42 5.02
C ARG A 31 -25.92 -67.54 4.41
N ARG A 32 -24.90 -66.96 5.04
CA ARG A 32 -23.49 -67.08 4.64
C ARG A 32 -23.02 -68.53 4.64
N ASN A 33 -23.36 -69.30 5.68
CA ASN A 33 -22.99 -70.72 5.76
C ASN A 33 -23.74 -71.58 4.75
N ARG A 34 -25.01 -71.27 4.41
CA ARG A 34 -25.74 -71.94 3.33
C ARG A 34 -25.10 -71.65 1.97
N LEU A 35 -24.70 -70.40 1.71
CA LEU A 35 -23.97 -70.02 0.49
C LEU A 35 -22.60 -70.71 0.41
N LYS A 36 -21.83 -70.75 1.51
CA LYS A 36 -20.57 -71.51 1.57
C LYS A 36 -20.76 -73.00 1.32
N ARG A 37 -21.84 -73.61 1.83
CA ARG A 37 -22.16 -75.02 1.56
C ARG A 37 -22.52 -75.28 0.09
N HIS A 38 -23.25 -74.35 -0.55
CA HIS A 38 -23.55 -74.44 -1.98
C HIS A 38 -22.29 -74.28 -2.84
N LEU A 39 -21.41 -73.32 -2.53
CA LEU A 39 -20.12 -73.12 -3.20
C LEU A 39 -19.14 -74.28 -2.95
N ALA A 40 -19.23 -74.93 -1.79
CA ALA A 40 -18.44 -76.12 -1.46
C ALA A 40 -18.95 -77.39 -2.17
N ALA A 41 -20.21 -77.41 -2.63
CA ALA A 41 -20.78 -78.55 -3.34
C ALA A 41 -20.30 -78.65 -4.81
N ASP A 42 -19.96 -77.51 -5.44
CA ASP A 42 -19.38 -77.41 -6.79
C ASP A 42 -17.86 -77.13 -6.79
N SER A 43 -17.15 -77.37 -5.68
CA SER A 43 -15.71 -77.14 -5.62
C SER A 43 -14.95 -78.26 -6.35
N TRP A 44 -14.45 -77.96 -7.54
CA TRP A 44 -13.26 -78.63 -8.09
C TRP A 44 -12.18 -78.63 -7.01
N LYS A 45 -11.72 -79.82 -6.62
CA LYS A 45 -10.62 -79.99 -5.67
C LYS A 45 -9.37 -80.27 -6.49
N PRO A 46 -8.43 -79.33 -6.59
CA PRO A 46 -7.20 -79.56 -7.31
C PRO A 46 -6.50 -80.81 -6.80
N THR A 47 -5.97 -81.60 -7.72
CA THR A 47 -5.16 -82.77 -7.37
C THR A 47 -3.90 -82.34 -6.61
N GLN A 48 -3.27 -83.27 -5.88
CA GLN A 48 -2.02 -82.96 -5.17
C GLN A 48 -0.92 -82.47 -6.14
N GLU A 49 -0.92 -82.96 -7.38
CA GLU A 49 0.00 -82.52 -8.43
C GLU A 49 -0.29 -81.08 -8.89
N GLU A 50 -1.56 -80.70 -9.04
CA GLU A 50 -1.96 -79.33 -9.35
C GLU A 50 -1.56 -78.35 -8.25
N LEU A 51 -1.74 -78.73 -6.98
CA LEU A 51 -1.29 -77.92 -5.84
C LEU A 51 0.23 -77.73 -5.84
N LEU A 52 0.99 -78.78 -6.16
CA LEU A 52 2.45 -78.70 -6.25
C LEU A 52 2.90 -77.86 -7.45
N ALA A 53 2.16 -77.88 -8.57
CA ALA A 53 2.45 -77.05 -9.74
C ALA A 53 2.17 -75.57 -9.46
N GLU A 54 1.04 -75.25 -8.81
CA GLU A 54 0.69 -73.89 -8.39
C GLU A 54 1.69 -73.35 -7.37
N ALA A 55 2.11 -74.18 -6.41
CA ALA A 55 3.14 -73.81 -5.43
C ALA A 55 4.48 -73.46 -6.10
N LYS A 56 4.91 -74.22 -7.12
CA LYS A 56 6.14 -73.92 -7.88
C LYS A 56 6.05 -72.61 -8.65
N ILE A 57 4.89 -72.31 -9.24
CA ILE A 57 4.66 -71.03 -9.95
C ILE A 57 4.73 -69.88 -8.95
N THR A 58 4.05 -70.01 -7.81
CA THR A 58 4.04 -69.01 -6.74
C THR A 58 5.45 -68.78 -6.18
N GLU A 59 6.24 -69.84 -6.01
CA GLU A 59 7.64 -69.74 -5.59
C GLU A 59 8.47 -68.93 -6.60
N GLN A 60 8.33 -69.22 -7.90
CA GLN A 60 9.01 -68.45 -8.95
C GLN A 60 8.58 -66.97 -8.96
N GLU A 61 7.29 -66.69 -8.77
CA GLU A 61 6.77 -65.32 -8.69
C GLU A 61 7.28 -64.59 -7.44
N ASN A 62 7.35 -65.27 -6.31
CA ASN A 62 7.90 -64.73 -5.07
C ASN A 62 9.40 -64.44 -5.21
N ILE A 63 10.18 -65.34 -5.83
CA ILE A 63 11.60 -65.13 -6.10
C ILE A 63 11.79 -63.90 -7.01
N LYS A 64 11.06 -63.82 -8.13
CA LYS A 64 11.12 -62.65 -9.03
C LYS A 64 10.71 -61.35 -8.34
N SER A 65 9.71 -61.40 -7.48
CA SER A 65 9.25 -60.24 -6.70
C SER A 65 10.30 -59.80 -5.67
N LEU A 66 10.97 -60.77 -5.03
CA LEU A 66 12.05 -60.51 -4.09
C LEU A 66 13.26 -59.89 -4.79
N GLU A 67 13.68 -60.42 -5.94
CA GLU A 67 14.76 -59.87 -6.76
C GLU A 67 14.45 -58.43 -7.19
N LYS A 68 13.22 -58.17 -7.63
CA LYS A 68 12.77 -56.82 -7.99
C LYS A 68 12.81 -55.89 -6.78
N TYR A 69 12.37 -56.34 -5.61
CA TYR A 69 12.43 -55.55 -4.39
C TYR A 69 13.87 -55.23 -3.97
N GLN A 70 14.76 -56.23 -4.00
CA GLN A 70 16.18 -56.05 -3.73
C GLN A 70 16.82 -55.06 -4.71
N LYS A 71 16.46 -55.14 -6.00
CA LYS A 71 16.92 -54.18 -7.02
C LYS A 71 16.43 -52.77 -6.73
N MET A 72 15.16 -52.59 -6.38
CA MET A 72 14.60 -51.27 -6.00
C MET A 72 15.28 -50.70 -4.75
N GLU A 73 15.56 -51.53 -3.74
CA GLU A 73 16.28 -51.10 -2.53
C GLU A 73 17.72 -50.68 -2.84
N LEU A 74 18.41 -51.41 -3.71
CA LEU A 74 19.76 -51.01 -4.18
C LEU A 74 19.71 -49.72 -5.01
N GLU A 75 18.69 -49.50 -5.83
CA GLU A 75 18.50 -48.26 -6.60
C GLU A 75 18.22 -47.06 -5.69
N LYS A 76 17.34 -47.22 -4.68
CA LYS A 76 17.11 -46.18 -3.65
C LYS A 76 18.38 -45.81 -2.90
N LYS A 77 19.23 -46.80 -2.59
CA LYS A 77 20.53 -46.58 -1.94
C LYS A 77 21.54 -45.90 -2.86
N LYS A 78 21.47 -46.11 -4.17
CA LYS A 78 22.38 -45.53 -5.17
C LYS A 78 22.00 -44.08 -5.54
N CYS A 79 20.72 -43.76 -5.59
CA CYS A 79 20.25 -42.42 -5.93
C CYS A 79 20.04 -41.58 -4.67
N ARG A 80 21.09 -40.91 -4.18
CA ARG A 80 20.94 -39.88 -3.14
C ARG A 80 20.26 -38.65 -3.74
N VAL A 81 19.12 -38.24 -3.21
CA VAL A 81 18.42 -37.02 -3.64
C VAL A 81 19.30 -35.82 -3.29
N VAL A 82 20.02 -35.29 -4.28
CA VAL A 82 20.76 -34.03 -4.15
C VAL A 82 19.76 -32.90 -4.31
N LYS A 83 19.45 -32.20 -3.21
CA LYS A 83 18.66 -30.97 -3.27
C LYS A 83 19.45 -29.95 -4.09
N LYS A 84 18.83 -29.41 -5.14
CA LYS A 84 19.42 -28.32 -5.92
C LYS A 84 19.52 -27.10 -5.00
N VAL A 85 20.75 -26.63 -4.74
CA VAL A 85 20.97 -25.39 -3.99
C VAL A 85 20.62 -24.23 -4.91
N PHE A 86 19.89 -23.24 -4.38
CA PHE A 86 19.57 -22.04 -5.13
C PHE A 86 20.85 -21.21 -5.35
N THR A 87 21.17 -20.91 -6.60
CA THR A 87 22.41 -20.20 -7.00
C THR A 87 22.18 -18.75 -7.43
N GLY A 88 20.97 -18.22 -7.25
CA GLY A 88 20.65 -16.85 -7.66
C GLY A 88 20.81 -15.81 -6.54
N PRO A 89 20.57 -14.52 -6.86
CA PRO A 89 20.48 -13.48 -5.85
C PRO A 89 19.34 -13.78 -4.88
N ILE A 90 19.64 -13.71 -3.59
CA ILE A 90 18.71 -13.94 -2.49
C ILE A 90 18.36 -12.60 -1.83
N ILE A 91 17.07 -12.41 -1.57
CA ILE A 91 16.52 -11.36 -0.69
C ILE A 91 16.07 -12.05 0.60
N ARG A 92 16.58 -11.60 1.75
CA ARG A 92 16.22 -12.14 3.07
C ARG A 92 15.45 -11.12 3.88
N TYR A 93 14.41 -11.59 4.57
CA TYR A 93 13.58 -10.79 5.45
C TYR A 93 13.80 -11.24 6.89
N TYR A 94 14.13 -10.30 7.77
CA TYR A 94 14.34 -10.54 9.21
C TYR A 94 13.41 -9.62 10.00
N SER A 95 12.32 -10.17 10.54
CA SER A 95 11.43 -9.46 11.45
C SER A 95 11.89 -9.64 12.90
N LEU A 96 12.03 -8.53 13.62
CA LEU A 96 12.45 -8.49 15.02
C LEU A 96 11.49 -7.58 15.82
N SER A 97 11.27 -7.89 17.09
CA SER A 97 10.60 -6.96 18.00
C SER A 97 11.61 -5.98 18.58
N MET A 98 11.35 -4.69 18.42
CA MET A 98 12.19 -3.60 18.91
C MET A 98 11.46 -2.75 19.93
N PRO A 99 12.15 -2.16 20.93
CA PRO A 99 11.54 -1.20 21.84
C PRO A 99 11.14 0.08 21.09
N ILE A 100 10.03 0.68 21.49
CA ILE A 100 9.60 1.99 20.95
C ILE A 100 10.50 3.07 21.54
N ILE A 101 11.21 3.80 20.66
CA ILE A 101 12.03 4.95 21.03
C ILE A 101 11.14 6.18 20.91
N GLU A 102 10.97 6.93 21.99
CA GLU A 102 10.32 8.24 21.98
C GLU A 102 11.39 9.32 21.76
N ASP A 103 11.22 10.14 20.74
CA ASP A 103 12.14 11.25 20.46
C ASP A 103 11.94 12.36 21.50
N VAL A 104 12.92 12.55 22.40
CA VAL A 104 12.93 13.68 23.32
C VAL A 104 13.29 14.94 22.54
N THR A 105 12.30 15.78 22.24
CA THR A 105 12.52 17.13 21.70
C THR A 105 13.11 18.01 22.80
N VAL A 106 14.44 18.15 22.84
CA VAL A 106 15.12 19.15 23.67
C VAL A 106 15.11 20.48 22.92
N ASP A 107 14.22 21.39 23.32
CA ASP A 107 14.20 22.77 22.85
C ASP A 107 15.41 23.52 23.43
N VAL A 108 16.46 23.71 22.63
CA VAL A 108 17.61 24.56 22.98
C VAL A 108 17.44 25.93 22.32
N GLU A 109 16.92 26.89 23.10
CA GLU A 109 17.02 28.31 22.79
C GLU A 109 18.50 28.74 22.74
N SER A 110 18.95 29.24 21.59
CA SER A 110 20.32 29.70 21.38
C SER A 110 20.40 31.24 21.39
N LYS A 111 21.08 31.80 22.39
CA LYS A 111 21.61 33.18 22.39
C LYS A 111 23.13 33.14 22.35
N ASP A 112 23.66 33.68 21.25
CA ASP A 112 24.92 34.40 21.03
C ASP A 112 26.18 34.00 21.81
N VAL A 113 27.17 33.42 21.12
CA VAL A 113 28.57 33.89 21.20
C VAL A 113 29.28 33.75 19.85
N SER A 114 29.98 34.82 19.50
CA SER A 114 30.68 35.10 18.24
C SER A 114 31.99 34.33 18.01
N ASN A 115 32.24 34.03 16.72
CA ASN A 115 33.54 34.02 16.03
C ASN A 115 34.49 32.80 16.20
N VAL A 116 34.43 31.86 15.25
CA VAL A 116 35.61 31.12 14.73
C VAL A 116 35.45 30.91 13.22
N GLU A 117 36.56 31.09 12.51
CA GLU A 117 36.72 31.21 11.07
C GLU A 117 36.38 29.96 10.24
N VAL A 118 36.01 30.24 9.00
CA VAL A 118 35.49 29.37 7.95
C VAL A 118 36.56 28.45 7.37
N VAL A 119 36.30 27.14 7.38
CA VAL A 119 36.82 26.21 6.35
C VAL A 119 35.64 25.42 5.79
N LYS A 120 35.42 25.57 4.48
CA LYS A 120 34.36 24.91 3.70
C LYS A 120 34.66 23.41 3.54
N ALA A 121 33.66 22.58 3.85
CA ALA A 121 33.35 21.38 3.07
C ALA A 121 31.93 20.84 3.41
N GLU A 122 31.01 21.06 2.45
CA GLU A 122 30.03 20.09 1.90
C GLU A 122 28.85 19.60 2.77
N ASP A 123 27.65 19.85 2.24
CA ASP A 123 26.35 19.87 2.91
C ASP A 123 25.78 18.49 3.24
N VAL A 124 25.47 18.30 4.53
CA VAL A 124 24.57 17.29 5.09
C VAL A 124 23.21 17.95 5.35
N GLU A 125 22.18 17.13 5.14
CA GLU A 125 20.74 17.35 5.19
C GLU A 125 20.17 18.12 6.40
N GLY A 126 18.95 18.65 6.24
CA GLY A 126 18.12 19.00 7.38
C GLY A 126 16.71 19.54 7.07
N SER A 127 15.72 18.67 7.34
CA SER A 127 14.60 18.94 8.28
C SER A 127 13.21 19.37 7.77
N GLY A 128 12.21 18.59 8.23
CA GLY A 128 10.80 18.95 8.44
C GLY A 128 9.85 18.59 7.30
N CYS A 129 8.67 17.99 7.47
CA CYS A 129 7.82 17.71 8.62
C CYS A 129 6.71 16.77 8.13
N TRP A 130 6.33 15.73 8.88
CA TRP A 130 5.15 14.92 8.54
C TRP A 130 4.24 14.79 9.76
N ASP A 131 3.20 15.60 9.77
CA ASP A 131 2.01 15.39 10.57
C ASP A 131 0.80 15.47 9.66
N THR A 132 0.05 14.37 9.57
CA THR A 132 -1.41 14.35 9.69
C THR A 132 -1.89 12.93 9.40
N ALA A 133 -2.28 12.25 10.47
CA ALA A 133 -3.12 11.07 10.43
C ALA A 133 -4.47 11.39 9.80
N GLN A 134 -4.93 10.53 8.90
CA GLN A 134 -6.36 10.43 8.59
C GLN A 134 -6.76 8.96 8.52
N SER A 135 -7.50 8.56 9.55
CA SER A 135 -8.33 7.37 9.66
C SER A 135 -9.36 7.31 8.54
N MET A 136 -9.60 6.14 7.95
CA MET A 136 -10.94 5.73 7.51
C MET A 136 -11.04 4.22 7.20
N ASP A 137 -12.00 3.60 7.88
CA ASP A 137 -12.82 2.40 7.62
C ASP A 137 -12.25 1.07 7.11
N VAL A 138 -12.39 0.07 7.99
CA VAL A 138 -12.29 -1.37 7.75
C VAL A 138 -13.66 -1.86 7.25
N SER A 139 -13.70 -2.33 6.00
CA SER A 139 -14.84 -3.08 5.46
C SER A 139 -14.54 -4.58 5.44
N GLU A 140 -15.42 -5.31 6.12
CA GLU A 140 -15.50 -6.75 6.35
C GLU A 140 -15.46 -7.60 5.07
N CYS A 141 -14.68 -8.68 5.07
CA CYS A 141 -14.81 -9.79 4.10
C CYS A 141 -14.46 -11.12 4.77
N SER A 142 -15.46 -12.00 4.76
CA SER A 142 -15.57 -13.27 5.45
C SER A 142 -14.57 -14.35 5.02
N ALA A 143 -14.29 -15.24 5.99
CA ALA A 143 -13.52 -16.46 5.85
C ALA A 143 -14.04 -17.42 4.76
N PRO A 144 -13.16 -18.34 4.30
CA PRO A 144 -13.62 -19.71 4.13
C PRO A 144 -12.78 -20.76 4.89
N GLU A 145 -13.57 -21.56 5.59
CA GLU A 145 -13.45 -22.93 6.09
C GLU A 145 -12.19 -23.76 5.77
N ALA A 146 -11.63 -24.27 6.86
CA ALA A 146 -10.59 -25.28 6.93
C ALA A 146 -11.12 -26.68 6.58
N SER A 147 -10.32 -27.47 5.87
CA SER A 147 -10.44 -28.92 5.90
C SER A 147 -9.06 -29.60 5.86
N THR A 148 -8.90 -30.58 6.75
CA THR A 148 -7.93 -31.70 6.71
C THR A 148 -6.45 -31.30 6.93
N VAL A 149 -5.56 -32.06 7.57
CA VAL A 149 -5.53 -33.46 8.02
C VAL A 149 -4.55 -33.52 9.21
N LYS A 150 -4.75 -34.50 10.08
CA LYS A 150 -3.81 -34.86 11.15
C LYS A 150 -2.63 -35.62 10.53
N ASP A 151 -1.41 -35.23 10.83
CA ASP A 151 -0.28 -36.15 10.84
C ASP A 151 0.71 -35.76 11.94
N GLU A 152 0.97 -36.74 12.79
CA GLU A 152 1.92 -36.70 13.89
C GLU A 152 3.34 -36.84 13.32
N VAL A 153 4.22 -35.88 13.61
CA VAL A 153 5.66 -36.03 13.37
C VAL A 153 6.39 -35.64 14.64
N GLU A 154 6.99 -36.66 15.25
CA GLU A 154 7.88 -36.58 16.40
C GLU A 154 9.07 -35.67 16.09
N VAL A 155 9.16 -34.53 16.79
CA VAL A 155 10.35 -33.66 16.75
C VAL A 155 11.29 -34.08 17.86
N SER A 156 12.36 -34.78 17.46
CA SER A 156 13.46 -35.16 18.34
C SER A 156 14.21 -33.90 18.80
N THR A 157 14.09 -33.59 20.09
CA THR A 157 14.89 -32.60 20.80
C THR A 157 16.34 -33.08 20.85
N SER A 158 17.27 -32.32 20.26
CA SER A 158 18.69 -32.44 20.57
C SER A 158 19.13 -31.14 21.22
N VAL A 159 19.27 -31.20 22.54
CA VAL A 159 19.98 -30.22 23.34
C VAL A 159 21.46 -30.36 22.98
N VAL A 160 22.06 -29.29 22.49
CA VAL A 160 23.52 -29.19 22.43
C VAL A 160 23.90 -28.11 23.44
N GLU A 161 24.46 -28.56 24.56
CA GLU A 161 25.12 -27.71 25.54
C GLU A 161 26.30 -27.01 24.85
N VAL A 162 26.28 -25.67 24.85
CA VAL A 162 27.44 -24.88 24.48
C VAL A 162 27.93 -24.20 25.74
N SER A 163 29.12 -24.64 26.14
CA SER A 163 29.90 -24.19 27.28
C SER A 163 30.36 -22.74 27.15
N ASP A 164 30.47 -22.11 28.31
CA ASP A 164 30.87 -20.73 28.53
C ASP A 164 32.23 -20.39 27.89
N ILE A 165 32.25 -19.38 27.01
CA ILE A 165 33.48 -18.69 26.61
C ILE A 165 33.39 -17.27 27.14
N LYS A 166 34.10 -17.04 28.25
CA LYS A 166 34.34 -15.74 28.86
C LYS A 166 35.47 -15.05 28.09
N MET A 167 35.16 -13.98 27.36
CA MET A 167 36.15 -13.00 26.93
C MET A 167 35.72 -11.61 27.38
N GLU A 168 36.43 -11.11 28.39
CA GLU A 168 36.43 -9.70 28.78
C GLU A 168 37.47 -8.98 27.90
N THR A 169 37.09 -7.86 27.27
CA THR A 169 37.76 -6.55 27.39
C THR A 169 37.16 -5.52 26.41
N ASP A 170 36.57 -4.50 27.01
CA ASP A 170 36.63 -3.06 26.71
C ASP A 170 36.16 -2.54 25.35
N VAL A 171 34.84 -2.33 25.24
CA VAL A 171 34.26 -1.33 24.32
C VAL A 171 33.82 -0.13 25.17
N ASN A 172 34.56 0.96 25.03
CA ASN A 172 34.18 2.29 25.50
C ASN A 172 32.99 2.80 24.67
N THR A 173 31.78 2.42 25.07
CA THR A 173 30.53 2.94 24.48
C THR A 173 30.03 4.11 25.32
N CYS A 174 29.93 5.26 24.65
CA CYS A 174 29.36 6.49 25.18
C CYS A 174 27.92 6.26 25.62
N SER A 175 27.67 6.41 26.92
CA SER A 175 26.38 6.24 27.57
C SER A 175 25.45 7.43 27.31
N GLY A 176 24.72 7.39 26.21
CA GLY A 176 23.46 8.14 26.04
C GLY A 176 22.29 7.22 26.36
N GLY A 177 21.90 7.14 27.63
CA GLY A 177 20.85 6.24 28.08
C GLY A 177 19.47 6.66 27.59
N ILE A 178 18.97 6.00 26.54
CA ILE A 178 17.54 6.00 26.19
C ILE A 178 16.90 4.91 27.04
N ALA A 179 16.01 5.28 27.96
CA ALA A 179 15.26 4.31 28.76
C ALA A 179 14.35 3.50 27.81
N PRO A 180 14.46 2.17 27.75
CA PRO A 180 13.56 1.36 26.94
C PRO A 180 12.14 1.50 27.52
N THR A 181 11.22 2.02 26.72
CA THR A 181 9.79 1.96 27.04
C THR A 181 9.33 0.50 27.03
N GLU A 182 8.32 0.14 27.82
CA GLU A 182 7.76 -1.23 27.83
C GLU A 182 7.09 -1.59 26.48
N ALA A 183 6.77 -0.58 25.67
CA ALA A 183 6.14 -0.77 24.39
C ALA A 183 7.14 -1.31 23.35
N ARG A 184 6.69 -2.29 22.56
CA ARG A 184 7.46 -2.91 21.49
C ARG A 184 6.79 -2.65 20.14
N CYS A 185 7.58 -2.43 19.09
CA CYS A 185 7.15 -2.39 17.70
C CYS A 185 7.82 -3.52 16.90
N GLU A 186 7.19 -3.94 15.82
CA GLU A 186 7.84 -4.82 14.85
C GLU A 186 8.74 -4.01 13.91
N ARG A 187 9.93 -4.52 13.64
CA ARG A 187 10.84 -3.96 12.64
C ARG A 187 11.30 -5.07 11.70
N THR A 188 11.12 -4.84 10.41
CA THR A 188 11.55 -5.78 9.37
C THR A 188 12.79 -5.23 8.66
N PHE A 189 13.89 -5.99 8.72
CA PHE A 189 15.10 -5.72 7.95
C PHE A 189 15.10 -6.55 6.67
N ILE A 190 15.45 -5.91 5.56
CA ILE A 190 15.58 -6.56 4.25
C ILE A 190 17.06 -6.56 3.88
N THR A 191 17.63 -7.74 3.64
CA THR A 191 19.03 -7.91 3.25
C THR A 191 19.10 -8.45 1.83
N PHE A 192 19.89 -7.79 1.00
CA PHE A 192 20.17 -8.20 -0.38
C PHE A 192 21.55 -8.85 -0.44
N SER A 193 21.66 -9.92 -1.21
CA SER A 193 22.96 -10.53 -1.53
C SER A 193 23.79 -9.65 -2.47
N ASP A 194 23.14 -9.09 -3.50
CA ASP A 194 23.79 -8.27 -4.51
C ASP A 194 23.21 -6.85 -4.56
N GLU A 195 24.08 -5.86 -4.68
CA GLU A 195 23.73 -4.44 -4.85
C GLU A 195 22.88 -4.19 -6.12
N ASN A 196 23.12 -4.95 -7.18
CA ASN A 196 22.34 -4.84 -8.42
C ASN A 196 20.87 -5.20 -8.21
N THR A 197 20.59 -6.23 -7.42
CA THR A 197 19.21 -6.62 -7.05
C THR A 197 18.56 -5.56 -6.18
N PHE A 198 19.32 -4.97 -5.24
CA PHE A 198 18.84 -3.84 -4.44
C PHE A 198 18.39 -2.67 -5.33
N ARG A 199 19.24 -2.23 -6.26
CA ARG A 199 18.91 -1.11 -7.18
C ARG A 199 17.75 -1.40 -8.12
N GLN A 200 17.54 -2.66 -8.50
CA GLN A 200 16.40 -3.06 -9.33
C GLN A 200 15.09 -3.02 -8.55
N VAL A 201 15.10 -3.48 -7.28
CA VAL A 201 13.91 -3.51 -6.40
C VAL A 201 13.59 -2.12 -5.84
N PHE A 202 14.62 -1.36 -5.50
CA PHE A 202 14.55 0.02 -5.01
C PHE A 202 15.20 0.98 -6.02
N PRO A 203 14.58 1.20 -7.19
CA PRO A 203 15.11 2.14 -8.15
C PRO A 203 15.06 3.55 -7.55
N VAL A 204 16.17 4.27 -7.66
CA VAL A 204 16.25 5.67 -7.26
C VAL A 204 15.31 6.47 -8.16
N ARG A 205 14.16 6.88 -7.61
CA ARG A 205 13.22 7.76 -8.30
C ARG A 205 13.66 9.19 -8.05
N LYS A 206 13.61 10.02 -9.10
CA LYS A 206 13.68 11.46 -8.88
C LYS A 206 12.49 11.85 -7.99
N PRO A 207 12.69 12.68 -6.95
CA PRO A 207 11.58 13.22 -6.19
C PRO A 207 10.55 13.81 -7.15
N PRO A 208 9.24 13.65 -6.88
CA PRO A 208 8.21 14.27 -7.71
C PRO A 208 8.48 15.76 -7.77
N GLU A 209 8.54 16.31 -8.98
CA GLU A 209 8.76 17.73 -9.16
C GLU A 209 7.56 18.46 -8.57
N VAL A 210 7.80 19.25 -7.53
CA VAL A 210 6.75 20.04 -6.90
C VAL A 210 6.31 21.12 -7.87
N PRO A 211 4.99 21.29 -8.12
CA PRO A 211 4.51 22.28 -9.06
C PRO A 211 4.90 23.68 -8.56
N VAL A 212 5.66 24.41 -9.37
CA VAL A 212 6.05 25.78 -9.04
C VAL A 212 4.80 26.66 -9.02
N PRO A 213 4.52 27.40 -7.92
CA PRO A 213 3.35 28.25 -7.83
C PRO A 213 3.40 29.36 -8.88
N LYS A 214 2.28 29.61 -9.57
CA LYS A 214 2.16 30.75 -10.47
C LYS A 214 2.24 32.04 -9.66
N ILE A 215 2.99 33.03 -10.14
CA ILE A 215 3.12 34.33 -9.47
C ILE A 215 2.22 35.34 -10.15
N CYS A 216 1.51 36.14 -9.36
CA CYS A 216 0.68 37.22 -9.85
C CYS A 216 1.52 38.36 -10.48
N PRO A 217 1.25 38.81 -11.71
CA PRO A 217 2.03 39.86 -12.37
C PRO A 217 2.03 41.21 -11.65
N PHE A 218 0.94 41.58 -10.98
CA PHE A 218 0.80 42.89 -10.33
C PHE A 218 1.34 42.91 -8.90
N THR A 219 1.04 41.87 -8.12
CA THR A 219 1.37 41.84 -6.69
C THR A 219 2.63 41.04 -6.38
N ARG A 220 3.16 40.27 -7.34
CA ARG A 220 4.28 39.33 -7.17
C ARG A 220 4.09 38.31 -6.05
N GLN A 221 2.85 38.11 -5.60
CA GLN A 221 2.46 37.09 -4.64
C GLN A 221 2.10 35.80 -5.38
N VAL A 222 2.16 34.68 -4.66
CA VAL A 222 1.61 33.41 -5.14
C VAL A 222 0.15 33.61 -5.55
N ALA A 223 -0.16 33.25 -6.78
CA ALA A 223 -1.49 33.36 -7.33
C ALA A 223 -2.35 32.20 -6.83
N LYS A 224 -3.52 32.56 -6.28
CA LYS A 224 -4.52 31.59 -5.82
C LYS A 224 -5.49 31.22 -6.94
N TYR A 225 -5.63 32.08 -7.94
CA TYR A 225 -6.63 31.96 -9.00
C TYR A 225 -6.01 32.23 -10.38
N PHE A 226 -6.68 31.76 -11.42
CA PHE A 226 -6.32 31.97 -12.82
C PHE A 226 -7.51 32.57 -13.57
N ASP A 227 -7.24 33.57 -14.41
CA ASP A 227 -8.27 34.22 -15.22
C ASP A 227 -8.24 33.69 -16.67
N PRO A 228 -9.29 32.99 -17.16
CA PRO A 228 -9.26 32.37 -18.48
C PRO A 228 -9.25 33.35 -19.65
N VAL A 229 -9.65 34.61 -19.45
CA VAL A 229 -9.69 35.59 -20.57
C VAL A 229 -8.37 36.32 -20.73
N THR A 230 -7.68 36.60 -19.63
CA THR A 230 -6.38 37.30 -19.66
C THR A 230 -5.21 36.34 -19.58
N GLU A 231 -5.48 35.05 -19.38
CA GLU A 231 -4.50 33.99 -19.13
C GLU A 231 -3.50 34.32 -18.01
N CYS A 232 -3.90 35.19 -17.08
CA CYS A 232 -3.05 35.66 -16.01
C CYS A 232 -3.46 35.04 -14.67
N ALA A 233 -2.45 34.62 -13.90
CA ALA A 233 -2.64 34.18 -12.52
C ALA A 233 -2.72 35.40 -11.59
N TYR A 234 -3.60 35.40 -10.59
CA TYR A 234 -3.76 36.51 -9.64
C TYR A 234 -3.95 36.04 -8.20
N SER A 235 -3.57 36.88 -7.23
CA SER A 235 -3.65 36.54 -5.79
C SER A 235 -5.00 36.89 -5.16
N ASN A 236 -5.48 38.13 -5.33
CA ASN A 236 -6.65 38.67 -4.62
C ASN A 236 -7.71 39.26 -5.58
N VAL A 237 -8.93 39.46 -5.08
CA VAL A 237 -10.04 40.07 -5.84
C VAL A 237 -9.71 41.49 -6.31
N HIS A 238 -8.99 42.27 -5.49
CA HIS A 238 -8.53 43.60 -5.90
C HIS A 238 -7.62 43.53 -7.13
N THR A 239 -6.70 42.58 -7.14
CA THR A 239 -5.79 42.34 -8.26
C THR A 239 -6.53 41.90 -9.53
N PHE A 240 -7.59 41.09 -9.39
CA PHE A 240 -8.46 40.74 -10.50
C PHE A 240 -9.13 41.96 -11.14
N LYS A 241 -9.60 42.92 -10.33
CA LYS A 241 -10.19 44.18 -10.84
C LYS A 241 -9.16 44.99 -11.63
N ILE A 242 -7.94 45.14 -11.10
CA ILE A 242 -6.84 45.83 -11.79
C ILE A 242 -6.48 45.11 -13.09
N LEU A 243 -6.32 43.78 -13.04
CA LEU A 243 -6.00 42.94 -14.19
C LEU A 243 -7.02 43.11 -15.32
N ARG A 244 -8.32 43.02 -15.01
CA ARG A 244 -9.39 43.21 -16.00
C ARG A 244 -9.49 44.64 -16.49
N GLU A 245 -9.34 45.63 -15.62
CA GLU A 245 -9.32 47.03 -16.03
C GLU A 245 -8.19 47.31 -17.02
N ALA A 246 -6.98 46.83 -16.71
CA ALA A 246 -5.80 46.95 -17.57
C ALA A 246 -6.00 46.21 -18.91
N TYR A 247 -6.48 44.96 -18.88
CA TYR A 247 -6.77 44.18 -20.09
C TYR A 247 -7.71 44.92 -21.03
N TYR A 248 -8.83 45.40 -20.51
CA TYR A 248 -9.80 46.10 -21.33
C TYR A 248 -9.29 47.46 -21.83
N THR A 249 -8.46 48.17 -21.06
CA THR A 249 -7.78 49.38 -21.54
C THR A 249 -6.79 49.09 -22.66
N GLN A 250 -6.10 47.94 -22.62
CA GLN A 250 -5.26 47.50 -23.74
C GLN A 250 -6.11 47.21 -24.98
N MET A 251 -7.28 46.59 -24.82
CA MET A 251 -8.22 46.34 -25.93
C MET A 251 -8.74 47.65 -26.56
N GLU A 252 -9.11 48.65 -25.76
CA GLU A 252 -9.48 49.99 -26.24
C GLU A 252 -8.33 50.65 -27.01
N ALA A 253 -7.10 50.60 -26.48
CA ALA A 253 -5.92 51.14 -27.15
C ALA A 253 -5.60 50.41 -28.46
N LYS A 254 -5.78 49.08 -28.50
CA LYS A 254 -5.61 48.27 -29.71
C LYS A 254 -6.66 48.64 -30.76
N ALA A 255 -7.91 48.83 -30.36
CA ALA A 255 -8.98 49.28 -31.26
C ALA A 255 -8.71 50.69 -31.81
N ALA A 256 -8.27 51.63 -30.97
CA ALA A 256 -7.90 52.99 -31.40
C ALA A 256 -6.69 53.00 -32.35
N ARG A 257 -5.72 52.10 -32.15
CA ARG A 257 -4.59 51.93 -33.08
C ARG A 257 -5.03 51.31 -34.42
N ALA A 258 -5.98 50.38 -34.39
CA ALA A 258 -6.54 49.78 -35.60
C ALA A 258 -7.31 50.80 -36.45
N THR A 259 -8.03 51.75 -35.84
CA THR A 259 -8.73 52.81 -36.58
C THR A 259 -7.81 53.92 -37.08
N ALA A 260 -6.69 54.18 -36.39
CA ALA A 260 -5.70 55.18 -36.79
C ALA A 260 -4.72 54.68 -37.88
N ALA A 261 -4.50 53.38 -38.00
CA ALA A 261 -3.65 52.80 -39.04
C ALA A 261 -4.44 52.66 -40.36
N THR A 262 -4.13 53.49 -41.35
CA THR A 262 -4.60 53.36 -42.75
C THR A 262 -4.31 51.95 -43.28
N PRO A 263 -5.20 51.28 -44.05
CA PRO A 263 -5.15 49.84 -44.33
C PRO A 263 -4.02 49.37 -45.29
N ALA A 264 -2.92 50.11 -45.42
CA ALA A 264 -1.92 49.89 -46.46
C ALA A 264 -0.81 48.88 -46.10
N ALA A 265 -0.69 48.40 -44.86
CA ALA A 265 0.34 47.40 -44.54
C ALA A 265 0.06 46.62 -43.24
N SER A 266 -0.41 45.38 -43.35
CA SER A 266 0.11 44.26 -42.55
C SER A 266 -0.45 42.92 -43.03
N SER A 267 0.23 42.35 -44.03
CA SER A 267 0.32 40.90 -44.15
C SER A 267 1.40 40.46 -43.14
N GLY A 268 1.00 39.75 -42.09
CA GLY A 268 1.91 39.42 -40.98
C GLY A 268 1.27 38.55 -39.92
N ASN A 269 1.28 37.25 -40.22
CA ASN A 269 0.97 36.07 -39.40
C ASN A 269 1.09 36.23 -37.87
N GLY A 270 0.06 35.83 -37.12
CA GLY A 270 0.09 35.79 -35.66
C GLY A 270 -1.13 35.14 -35.01
N GLY A 271 -1.02 33.82 -34.79
CA GLY A 271 -1.54 33.06 -33.64
C GLY A 271 -3.00 33.26 -33.22
N GLY A 272 -3.84 32.26 -33.53
CA GLY A 272 -5.24 32.21 -33.13
C GLY A 272 -5.47 32.29 -31.62
N LEU A 273 -6.42 33.15 -31.26
CA LEU A 273 -7.27 33.01 -30.07
C LEU A 273 -8.59 33.73 -30.40
N GLU A 274 -9.64 32.92 -30.44
CA GLU A 274 -11.07 33.21 -30.53
C GLU A 274 -11.51 34.49 -31.28
N VAL A 275 -12.19 34.27 -32.41
CA VAL A 275 -13.04 35.24 -33.10
C VAL A 275 -14.19 35.63 -32.17
N VAL A 276 -13.93 36.52 -31.22
CA VAL A 276 -14.98 37.36 -30.65
C VAL A 276 -15.40 38.28 -31.78
N ASP A 277 -16.59 38.04 -32.32
CA ASP A 277 -17.23 38.83 -33.36
C ASP A 277 -16.88 40.32 -33.18
N GLU A 278 -16.11 40.88 -34.11
CA GLU A 278 -15.51 42.22 -34.00
C GLU A 278 -16.60 43.28 -33.73
N ALA A 279 -17.81 43.03 -34.23
CA ALA A 279 -19.01 43.82 -33.95
C ALA A 279 -19.47 43.71 -32.49
N GLN A 280 -19.48 42.52 -31.89
CA GLN A 280 -19.81 42.33 -30.47
C GLN A 280 -18.75 42.97 -29.57
N LEU A 281 -17.47 42.88 -29.93
CA LEU A 281 -16.39 43.55 -29.22
C LEU A 281 -16.56 45.08 -29.29
N ALA A 282 -16.86 45.64 -30.46
CA ALA A 282 -17.12 47.07 -30.62
C ALA A 282 -18.33 47.56 -29.81
N GLN A 283 -19.43 46.79 -29.82
CA GLN A 283 -20.61 47.07 -28.99
C GLN A 283 -20.27 47.04 -27.50
N TRP A 284 -19.48 46.06 -27.06
CA TRP A 284 -19.04 45.94 -25.68
C TRP A 284 -18.11 47.09 -25.26
N LEU A 285 -17.18 47.51 -26.12
CA LEU A 285 -16.30 48.66 -25.87
C LEU A 285 -17.09 49.97 -25.72
N ALA A 286 -18.08 50.20 -26.60
CA ALA A 286 -18.96 51.37 -26.52
C ALA A 286 -19.81 51.37 -25.23
N TRP A 287 -20.33 50.21 -24.82
CA TRP A 287 -21.03 50.06 -23.54
C TRP A 287 -20.09 50.35 -22.35
N ARG A 288 -18.87 49.82 -22.37
CA ARG A 288 -17.88 50.05 -21.31
C ARG A 288 -17.51 51.52 -21.17
N GLN A 289 -17.32 52.24 -22.29
CA GLN A 289 -17.03 53.68 -22.27
C GLN A 289 -18.15 54.46 -21.55
N ARG A 290 -19.42 54.18 -21.89
CA ARG A 290 -20.58 54.80 -21.22
C ARG A 290 -20.62 54.49 -19.72
N VAL A 291 -20.37 53.25 -19.33
CA VAL A 291 -20.34 52.85 -17.91
C VAL A 291 -19.19 53.54 -17.17
N LYS A 292 -18.03 53.66 -17.80
CA LYS A 292 -16.86 54.35 -17.23
C LYS A 292 -17.12 55.84 -17.05
N GLU A 293 -17.71 56.50 -18.05
CA GLU A 293 -18.13 57.90 -17.99
C GLU A 293 -19.17 58.13 -16.90
N ALA A 294 -20.20 57.28 -16.80
CA ALA A 294 -21.21 57.35 -15.75
C ALA A 294 -20.59 57.22 -14.34
N ARG A 295 -19.64 56.28 -14.15
CA ARG A 295 -18.92 56.11 -12.88
C ARG A 295 -18.00 57.30 -12.57
N GLN A 296 -17.36 57.89 -13.57
CA GLN A 296 -16.55 59.11 -13.42
C GLN A 296 -17.41 60.31 -13.02
N LEU A 297 -18.61 60.45 -13.59
CA LEU A 297 -19.56 61.50 -13.22
C LEU A 297 -20.10 61.31 -11.79
N GLN A 298 -20.30 60.07 -11.34
CA GLN A 298 -20.71 59.77 -9.96
C GLN A 298 -19.61 60.01 -8.92
N THR A 299 -18.35 59.78 -9.28
CA THR A 299 -17.20 60.02 -8.38
C THR A 299 -16.76 61.49 -8.38
N ARG A 300 -17.13 62.26 -9.40
CA ARG A 300 -17.09 63.72 -9.39
C ARG A 300 -18.29 64.27 -8.62
N ILE A 301 -18.25 64.19 -7.30
CA ILE A 301 -19.07 65.09 -6.47
C ILE A 301 -18.62 66.51 -6.82
N ARG A 302 -19.51 67.30 -7.45
CA ARG A 302 -19.30 68.74 -7.58
C ARG A 302 -19.29 69.30 -6.15
N ILE A 303 -18.12 69.71 -5.68
CA ILE A 303 -18.07 70.68 -4.59
C ILE A 303 -18.52 71.99 -5.23
N ASP A 304 -19.81 72.31 -5.13
CA ASP A 304 -20.32 73.58 -5.62
C ASP A 304 -19.65 74.71 -4.82
N ALA A 305 -19.21 75.76 -5.51
CA ALA A 305 -18.50 76.89 -4.90
C ALA A 305 -19.31 77.59 -3.79
N THR A 306 -20.64 77.40 -3.78
CA THR A 306 -21.55 77.89 -2.74
C THR A 306 -21.39 77.17 -1.41
N THR A 307 -20.95 75.90 -1.41
CA THR A 307 -20.72 75.13 -0.17
C THR A 307 -19.45 75.60 0.56
N LEU A 308 -18.48 76.19 -0.16
CA LEU A 308 -17.25 76.76 0.43
C LEU A 308 -17.47 78.15 1.06
N GLN A 309 -18.48 78.91 0.64
CA GLN A 309 -18.74 80.26 1.17
C GLN A 309 -19.47 80.27 2.52
N HIS A 310 -20.11 79.15 2.92
CA HIS A 310 -20.81 79.07 4.21
C HIS A 310 -19.91 78.73 5.42
N GLN A 311 -18.60 78.55 5.22
CA GLN A 311 -17.66 78.23 6.31
C GLN A 311 -16.72 79.38 6.75
N LEU A 312 -16.86 80.60 6.22
CA LEU A 312 -16.05 81.74 6.67
C LEU A 312 -16.83 83.06 6.81
N PRO A 313 -17.62 83.25 7.89
CA PRO A 313 -18.11 84.58 8.25
C PRO A 313 -17.42 85.14 9.50
N HIS A 314 -16.09 85.02 9.66
CA HIS A 314 -15.38 85.61 10.81
C HIS A 314 -14.00 86.17 10.49
N LEU A 315 -13.78 86.81 9.33
CA LEU A 315 -12.58 87.64 9.12
C LEU A 315 -12.91 88.80 8.17
N LYS A 316 -13.60 89.81 8.67
CA LYS A 316 -13.49 91.17 8.11
C LYS A 316 -13.43 92.18 9.26
N THR A 317 -12.23 92.77 9.34
CA THR A 317 -11.82 94.04 9.98
C THR A 317 -12.09 94.22 11.46
#